data_AF-A0A7C1ZYB3-F1
#
_entry.id   AF-A0A7C1ZYB3-F1
#
_cell.length_a   1.000
_cell.length_b   1.000
_cell.length_c   1.000
_cell.angle_alpha   90.00
_cell.angle_beta   90.00
_cell.angle_gamma   90.00
#
_symmetry.space_group_name_H-M   'P 1'
#
loop_
_entity.id
_entity.type
_entity.pdbx_description
1 polymer ?
#
loop_
_entity_poly.entity_id
_entity_poly.type
_entity_poly.pdbx_seq_one_letter_code
_entity_poly.pdbx_strand_id
1 'polypeptide(L)'
;MRFYSFLKFGIISVLFISILTIIWGIIAFTEERIIGYFVITSGILFLIISIFNWKLYQKYSEEKEELVKFYFVTRMKRDVFAPIFFSFFFLFVGIINFYSKNFDVGIISLITAFFLFLLGIIIYWQNKKINL
;
A
#
# COMPACT_ATOMS: atom_id res chain seq x y z
N MET A 1 -17.59 -1.78 18.04
CA MET A 1 -16.70 -0.59 17.98
C MET A 1 -15.26 -0.88 17.56
N ARG A 2 -14.54 -1.87 18.13
CA ARG A 2 -13.12 -2.15 17.77
C ARG A 2 -12.90 -2.49 16.28
N PHE A 3 -13.85 -3.21 15.69
CA PHE A 3 -13.80 -3.65 14.30
C PHE A 3 -13.83 -2.48 13.27
N TYR A 4 -14.76 -1.54 13.41
CA TYR A 4 -14.85 -0.35 12.54
C TYR A 4 -13.65 0.59 12.68
N SER A 5 -13.05 0.67 13.88
CA SER A 5 -11.83 1.47 14.11
C SER A 5 -10.61 0.87 13.40
N PHE A 6 -10.43 -0.45 13.51
CA PHE A 6 -9.40 -1.17 12.74
C PHE A 6 -9.56 -0.99 11.24
N LEU A 7 -10.81 -1.05 10.79
CA LEU A 7 -11.14 -0.85 9.41
C LEU A 7 -10.80 0.57 8.94
N LYS A 8 -11.14 1.59 9.72
CA LYS A 8 -10.74 2.98 9.40
C LYS A 8 -9.21 3.11 9.29
N PHE A 9 -8.48 2.47 10.19
CA PHE A 9 -7.01 2.44 10.17
C PHE A 9 -6.45 1.82 8.88
N GLY A 10 -6.99 0.69 8.42
CA GLY A 10 -6.56 0.04 7.18
C GLY A 10 -6.74 0.89 5.90
N ILE A 11 -7.83 1.66 5.77
CA ILE A 11 -7.93 2.58 4.61
C ILE A 11 -6.88 3.69 4.73
N ILE A 12 -6.75 4.29 5.92
CA ILE A 12 -5.85 5.41 6.13
C ILE A 12 -4.40 4.99 5.87
N SER A 13 -4.00 3.79 6.30
CA SER A 13 -2.65 3.28 6.06
C SER A 13 -2.37 3.06 4.57
N VAL A 14 -3.30 2.49 3.80
CA VAL A 14 -3.11 2.30 2.35
C VAL A 14 -3.13 3.64 1.60
N LEU A 15 -3.97 4.59 2.00
CA LEU A 15 -3.95 5.97 1.47
C LEU A 15 -2.58 6.61 1.71
N PHE A 16 -2.06 6.51 2.93
CA PHE A 16 -0.76 7.05 3.31
C PHE A 16 0.38 6.41 2.52
N ILE A 17 0.42 5.08 2.40
CA ILE A 17 1.41 4.35 1.60
C ILE A 17 1.34 4.79 0.13
N SER A 18 0.14 4.97 -0.43
CA SER A 18 -0.03 5.40 -1.81
C SER A 18 0.56 6.80 -2.05
N ILE A 19 0.30 7.74 -1.12
CA ILE A 19 0.87 9.10 -1.18
C ILE A 19 2.39 9.06 -1.07
N LEU A 20 2.94 8.33 -0.09
CA LEU A 20 4.38 8.17 0.05
C LEU A 20 5.01 7.59 -1.21
N THR A 21 4.36 6.61 -1.82
CA THR A 21 4.84 5.99 -3.06
C THR A 21 4.83 6.99 -4.21
N ILE A 22 3.80 7.84 -4.34
CA ILE A 22 3.78 8.92 -5.34
C ILE A 22 4.91 9.92 -5.12
N ILE A 23 5.11 10.39 -3.88
CA ILE A 23 6.19 11.33 -3.54
C ILE A 23 7.54 10.71 -3.91
N TRP A 24 7.75 9.45 -3.55
CA TRP A 24 8.97 8.74 -3.89
C TRP A 24 9.13 8.55 -5.39
N GLY A 25 8.03 8.29 -6.10
CA GLY A 25 8.03 8.21 -7.56
C GLY A 25 8.43 9.52 -8.24
N ILE A 26 8.03 10.66 -7.68
CA ILE A 26 8.46 11.99 -8.16
C ILE A 26 9.97 12.18 -7.95
N ILE A 27 10.51 11.75 -6.80
CA ILE A 27 11.96 11.78 -6.54
C ILE A 27 12.68 10.82 -7.50
N ALA A 28 12.20 9.60 -7.66
CA ALA A 28 12.78 8.64 -8.59
C ALA A 28 12.72 9.10 -10.04
N PHE A 29 11.73 9.93 -10.40
CA PHE A 29 11.60 10.50 -11.74
C PHE A 29 12.77 11.39 -12.14
N THR A 30 13.44 12.04 -11.18
CA THR A 30 14.60 12.89 -11.46
C THR A 30 15.85 12.07 -11.78
N GLU A 31 15.95 10.86 -11.24
CA GLU A 31 17.09 9.95 -11.44
C GLU A 31 16.85 8.97 -12.59
N GLU A 32 15.72 8.25 -12.57
CA GLU A 32 15.35 7.24 -13.55
C GLU A 32 13.87 7.37 -13.97
N ARG A 33 13.63 8.03 -15.10
CA ARG A 33 12.29 8.36 -15.61
C ARG A 33 11.34 7.16 -15.67
N ILE A 34 11.81 6.01 -16.14
CA ILE A 34 10.99 4.80 -16.29
C ILE A 34 10.52 4.31 -14.92
N ILE A 35 11.43 4.19 -13.96
CA ILE A 35 11.10 3.79 -12.59
C ILE A 35 10.12 4.80 -11.99
N GLY A 36 10.41 6.10 -12.09
CA GLY A 36 9.54 7.17 -11.61
C GLY A 36 8.12 7.06 -12.16
N TYR A 37 7.94 6.87 -13.48
CA TYR A 37 6.63 6.66 -14.09
C TYR A 37 5.90 5.46 -13.50
N PHE A 38 6.55 4.30 -13.40
CA PHE A 38 5.93 3.09 -12.83
C PHE A 38 5.52 3.30 -11.35
N VAL A 39 6.36 3.95 -10.54
CA VAL A 39 6.06 4.24 -9.13
C VAL A 39 4.85 5.18 -9.03
N ILE A 40 4.83 6.26 -9.82
CA ILE A 40 3.76 7.25 -9.80
C ILE A 40 2.45 6.63 -10.26
N THR A 41 2.44 5.92 -11.39
CA THR A 41 1.22 5.31 -11.93
C THR A 41 0.64 4.28 -10.98
N SER A 42 1.48 3.42 -10.37
CA SER A 42 1.02 2.46 -9.37
C SER A 42 0.50 3.15 -8.10
N GLY A 43 1.20 4.16 -7.60
CA GLY A 43 0.75 4.98 -6.47
C GLY A 43 -0.62 5.64 -6.71
N ILE A 44 -0.83 6.23 -7.90
CA ILE A 44 -2.11 6.85 -8.29
C ILE A 44 -3.22 5.80 -8.38
N LEU A 45 -2.96 4.65 -9.00
CA LEU A 45 -3.95 3.57 -9.11
C LEU A 45 -4.41 3.10 -7.73
N PHE A 46 -3.47 2.86 -6.81
CA PHE A 46 -3.78 2.47 -5.43
C PHE A 46 -4.47 3.59 -4.63
N LEU A 47 -4.12 4.85 -4.89
CA LEU A 47 -4.78 6.00 -4.28
C LEU A 47 -6.25 6.10 -4.71
N ILE A 48 -6.54 5.98 -6.02
CA ILE A 48 -7.90 5.99 -6.56
C ILE A 48 -8.74 4.87 -5.95
N ILE A 49 -8.20 3.64 -5.95
CA ILE A 49 -8.87 2.47 -5.36
C ILE A 49 -9.12 2.71 -3.85
N SER A 50 -8.20 3.36 -3.16
CA SER A 50 -8.33 3.67 -1.72
C SER A 50 -9.37 4.73 -1.42
N ILE A 51 -9.44 5.80 -2.21
CA ILE A 51 -10.47 6.86 -2.09
C ILE A 51 -11.85 6.27 -2.40
N PHE A 52 -11.97 5.50 -3.49
CA PHE A 52 -13.23 4.83 -3.83
C PHE A 52 -13.68 3.92 -2.69
N ASN A 53 -12.75 3.16 -2.12
CA ASN A 53 -13.06 2.27 -1.02
C ASN A 53 -13.43 2.98 0.30
N TRP A 54 -12.87 4.17 0.53
CA TRP A 54 -13.28 5.04 1.63
C TRP A 54 -14.72 5.52 1.46
N LYS A 55 -15.07 6.02 0.26
CA LYS A 55 -16.43 6.47 -0.06
C LYS A 55 -17.45 5.35 0.07
N LEU A 56 -17.12 4.15 -0.44
CA LEU A 56 -17.95 2.96 -0.25
C LEU A 56 -18.11 2.62 1.23
N TYR A 57 -17.05 2.65 2.03
CA TYR A 57 -17.14 2.39 3.46
C TYR A 57 -18.12 3.34 4.16
N GLN A 58 -18.04 4.65 3.88
CA GLN A 58 -18.98 5.63 4.43
C GLN A 58 -20.42 5.37 4.02
N LYS A 59 -20.64 4.95 2.76
CA LYS A 59 -21.98 4.68 2.23
C LYS A 59 -22.60 3.41 2.82
N TYR A 60 -21.81 2.35 3.02
CA TYR A 60 -22.32 1.03 3.40
C TYR A 60 -22.24 0.74 4.91
N SER A 61 -21.56 1.58 5.69
CA SER A 61 -21.49 1.39 7.15
C SER A 61 -22.85 1.47 7.85
N GLU A 62 -23.90 1.96 7.19
CA GLU A 62 -25.21 2.21 7.80
C GLU A 62 -26.34 1.24 7.35
N GLU A 63 -26.19 0.49 6.24
CA GLU A 63 -27.38 -0.12 5.61
C GLU A 63 -27.36 -1.65 5.35
N LYS A 64 -26.22 -2.36 5.24
CA LYS A 64 -26.23 -3.80 4.86
C LYS A 64 -25.07 -4.64 5.41
N GLU A 65 -25.30 -5.42 6.45
CA GLU A 65 -24.28 -6.19 7.18
C GLU A 65 -23.56 -7.28 6.35
N GLU A 66 -24.28 -8.00 5.46
CA GLU A 66 -23.70 -9.08 4.64
C GLU A 66 -22.85 -8.58 3.45
N LEU A 67 -23.31 -7.53 2.77
CA LEU A 67 -22.60 -6.91 1.66
C LEU A 67 -21.29 -6.25 2.14
N VAL A 68 -21.35 -5.71 3.35
CA VAL A 68 -20.23 -5.16 4.10
C VAL A 68 -19.19 -6.25 4.43
N LYS A 69 -19.59 -7.46 4.83
CA LYS A 69 -18.67 -8.60 5.07
C LYS A 69 -17.92 -9.06 3.82
N PHE A 70 -18.59 -9.24 2.68
CA PHE A 70 -17.91 -9.66 1.43
C PHE A 70 -16.91 -8.60 0.94
N TYR A 71 -17.31 -7.33 1.01
CA TYR A 71 -16.46 -6.20 0.72
C TYR A 71 -15.24 -6.15 1.67
N PHE A 72 -15.41 -6.51 2.95
CA PHE A 72 -14.30 -6.59 3.91
C PHE A 72 -13.27 -7.66 3.58
N VAL A 73 -13.68 -8.86 3.19
CA VAL A 73 -12.73 -9.93 2.84
C VAL A 73 -11.86 -9.51 1.66
N THR A 74 -12.49 -8.96 0.62
CA THR A 74 -11.78 -8.50 -0.58
C THR A 74 -10.82 -7.35 -0.24
N ARG A 75 -11.22 -6.48 0.67
CA ARG A 75 -10.43 -5.34 1.09
C ARG A 75 -9.26 -5.73 2.00
N MET A 76 -9.45 -6.64 2.95
CA MET A 76 -8.36 -7.11 3.83
C MET A 76 -7.24 -7.75 3.02
N LYS A 77 -7.59 -8.47 1.95
CA LYS A 77 -6.61 -8.97 0.98
C LYS A 77 -5.84 -7.82 0.35
N ARG A 78 -6.53 -6.80 -0.19
CA ARG A 78 -5.86 -5.62 -0.78
C ARG A 78 -4.93 -4.91 0.21
N ASP A 79 -5.37 -4.68 1.45
CA ASP A 79 -4.60 -3.93 2.45
C ASP A 79 -3.33 -4.70 2.89
N VAL A 80 -3.29 -6.02 2.70
CA VAL A 80 -2.08 -6.86 2.84
C VAL A 80 -1.26 -6.91 1.55
N PHE A 81 -1.93 -7.07 0.40
CA PHE A 81 -1.25 -7.19 -0.89
C PHE A 81 -0.59 -5.89 -1.33
N ALA A 82 -1.14 -4.72 -1.03
CA ALA A 82 -0.59 -3.44 -1.48
C ALA A 82 0.81 -3.18 -0.87
N PRO A 83 1.02 -3.24 0.47
CA PRO A 83 2.36 -3.10 1.04
C PRO A 83 3.34 -4.17 0.55
N ILE A 84 2.89 -5.42 0.38
CA ILE A 84 3.74 -6.51 -0.12
C ILE A 84 4.15 -6.28 -1.57
N PHE A 85 3.20 -5.88 -2.43
CA PHE A 85 3.47 -5.55 -3.82
C PHE A 85 4.47 -4.40 -3.93
N PHE A 86 4.22 -3.30 -3.20
CA PHE A 86 5.16 -2.17 -3.20
C PHE A 86 6.51 -2.56 -2.61
N SER A 87 6.55 -3.44 -1.61
CA SER A 87 7.82 -3.97 -1.11
C SER A 87 8.63 -4.66 -2.21
N PHE A 88 8.04 -5.58 -2.97
CA PHE A 88 8.73 -6.24 -4.08
C PHE A 88 9.13 -5.25 -5.17
N PHE A 89 8.28 -4.26 -5.44
CA PHE A 89 8.59 -3.20 -6.39
C PHE A 89 9.83 -2.40 -5.94
N PHE A 90 9.87 -1.92 -4.70
CA PHE A 90 11.03 -1.20 -4.14
C PHE A 90 12.27 -2.08 -4.03
N LEU A 91 12.13 -3.37 -3.78
CA LEU A 91 13.24 -4.33 -3.82
C LEU A 91 13.85 -4.38 -5.23
N PHE A 92 13.02 -4.46 -6.26
CA PHE A 92 13.46 -4.43 -7.66
C PHE A 92 14.17 -3.11 -8.02
N VAL A 93 13.58 -1.97 -7.63
CA VAL A 93 14.20 -0.64 -7.81
C VAL A 93 15.56 -0.58 -7.11
N GLY A 94 15.64 -1.10 -5.88
CA GLY A 94 16.88 -1.19 -5.12
C GLY A 94 17.96 -1.96 -5.86
N ILE A 95 17.63 -3.18 -6.33
CA ILE A 95 18.55 -4.05 -7.07
C ILE A 95 19.07 -3.34 -8.34
N ILE A 96 18.21 -2.72 -9.14
CA ILE A 96 18.63 -1.97 -10.34
C ILE A 96 19.64 -0.87 -9.97
N ASN A 97 19.36 -0.10 -8.93
CA ASN A 97 20.23 1.00 -8.52
C ASN A 97 21.60 0.53 -8.02
N PHE A 98 21.71 -0.66 -7.42
CA PHE A 98 23.01 -1.27 -7.11
C PHE A 98 23.81 -1.61 -8.36
N TYR A 99 23.17 -2.13 -9.42
CA TYR A 99 23.83 -2.36 -10.71
C TYR A 99 24.24 -1.07 -11.42
N SER A 100 23.43 -0.02 -11.29
CA SER A 100 23.71 1.32 -11.83
C SER A 100 24.74 2.12 -10.99
N LYS A 101 25.26 1.56 -9.89
CA LYS A 101 26.18 2.20 -8.92
C LYS A 101 25.60 3.42 -8.18
N ASN A 102 24.27 3.56 -8.17
CA ASN A 102 23.54 4.56 -7.38
C ASN A 102 23.22 3.99 -5.98
N PHE A 103 24.25 3.82 -5.16
CA PHE A 103 24.14 3.13 -3.87
C PHE A 103 23.17 3.77 -2.89
N ASP A 104 23.09 5.10 -2.84
CA ASP A 104 22.21 5.83 -1.90
C ASP A 104 20.73 5.52 -2.16
N VAL A 105 20.30 5.63 -3.41
CA VAL A 105 18.94 5.31 -3.86
C VAL A 105 18.66 3.82 -3.67
N GLY A 106 19.65 2.96 -3.93
CA GLY A 106 19.57 1.51 -3.71
C GLY A 106 19.30 1.16 -2.24
N ILE A 107 20.05 1.75 -1.31
CA ILE A 107 19.91 1.53 0.13
C ILE A 107 18.54 2.03 0.61
N ILE A 108 18.14 3.25 0.24
CA ILE A 108 16.84 3.82 0.61
C ILE A 108 15.72 2.89 0.12
N SER A 109 15.80 2.43 -1.14
CA SER A 109 14.81 1.53 -1.73
C SER A 109 14.70 0.19 -0.98
N LEU A 110 15.83 -0.41 -0.59
CA LEU A 110 15.83 -1.65 0.20
C LEU A 110 15.22 -1.45 1.59
N ILE A 111 15.54 -0.34 2.25
CA ILE A 111 14.97 -0.01 3.57
C ILE A 111 13.45 0.19 3.45
N THR A 112 13.00 0.96 2.45
CA THR A 112 11.57 1.15 2.17
C THR A 112 10.88 -0.19 1.87
N ALA A 113 11.49 -1.04 1.04
CA ALA A 113 10.98 -2.38 0.75
C ALA A 113 10.80 -3.22 2.02
N PHE A 114 11.80 -3.22 2.91
CA PHE A 114 11.75 -3.96 4.18
C PHE A 114 10.61 -3.48 5.07
N PHE A 115 10.47 -2.17 5.27
CA PHE A 115 9.40 -1.63 6.12
C PHE A 115 8.01 -1.87 5.54
N LEU A 116 7.84 -1.78 4.21
CA LEU A 116 6.57 -2.11 3.55
C LEU A 116 6.22 -3.59 3.66
N PHE A 117 7.22 -4.47 3.57
CA PHE A 117 7.03 -5.91 3.79
C PHE A 117 6.56 -6.18 5.21
N LEU A 118 7.26 -5.61 6.20
CA LEU A 118 6.94 -5.75 7.61
C LEU A 118 5.54 -5.22 7.90
N LEU A 119 5.16 -4.08 7.31
CA LEU A 119 3.83 -3.51 7.43
C LEU A 119 2.75 -4.45 6.84
N GLY A 120 3.01 -5.05 5.68
CA GLY A 120 2.12 -6.06 5.08
C GLY A 120 1.92 -7.27 5.99
N ILE A 121 2.99 -7.77 6.62
CA ILE A 121 2.92 -8.86 7.61
C ILE A 121 2.14 -8.44 8.86
N ILE A 122 2.40 -7.25 9.40
CA ILE A 122 1.69 -6.73 10.58
C ILE A 122 0.19 -6.64 10.29
N ILE A 123 -0.19 -6.08 9.12
CA ILE A 123 -1.59 -6.00 8.70
C ILE A 123 -2.18 -7.41 8.55
N TYR A 124 -1.45 -8.36 7.94
CA TYR A 124 -1.89 -9.76 7.82
C TYR A 124 -2.13 -10.42 9.18
N TRP A 125 -1.23 -10.24 10.15
CA TRP A 125 -1.39 -10.80 11.50
C TRP A 125 -2.52 -10.13 12.27
N GLN A 126 -2.69 -8.81 12.15
CA GLN A 126 -3.82 -8.11 12.76
C GLN A 126 -5.15 -8.58 12.15
N ASN A 127 -5.19 -8.76 10.83
CA ASN A 127 -6.31 -9.34 10.09
C ASN A 127 -6.66 -10.74 10.60
N LYS A 128 -5.67 -11.63 10.75
CA LYS A 128 -5.86 -12.99 11.26
C LYS A 128 -6.39 -13.02 12.71
N LYS A 129 -5.94 -12.10 13.57
CA LYS A 129 -6.40 -12.00 14.98
C LYS A 129 -7.85 -11.56 15.12
N ILE A 130 -8.39 -10.84 14.15
CA ILE A 130 -9.75 -10.27 14.20
C ILE A 130 -10.83 -11.33 13.90
N ASN A 131 -10.44 -12.56 13.54
CA ASN A 131 -11.36 -13.69 13.32
C ASN A 131 -12.50 -13.32 12.34
N LEU A 132 -12.10 -12.77 11.19
CA LEU A 132 -12.88 -12.84 9.95
C LEU A 132 -12.37 -14.01 9.11
#